data_AF-A0A3B0WJL0-F1
#
_entry.id   AF-A0A3B0WJL0-F1
#
_cell.length_a   1.000
_cell.length_b   1.000
_cell.length_c   1.000
_cell.angle_alpha   90.00
_cell.angle_beta   90.00
_cell.angle_gamma   90.00
#
_symmetry.space_group_name_H-M   'P 1'
#
loop_
_entity.id
_entity.type
_entity.pdbx_description
1 polymer ?
#
loop_
_entity_poly.entity_id
_entity_poly.type
_entity_poly.pdbx_seq_one_letter_code
_entity_poly.pdbx_strand_id
1 'polypeptide(L)' 'MQHNLPKKLEEKIETFCEQGCSQINQIIDGVKKGEKIEGLEEFNGSEIEQIIDELSKIMSVYDE' A
#
# COMPACT_ATOMS: atom_id res chain seq x y z
N MET A 1 -1.78 7.63 13.06
CA MET A 1 -0.70 6.98 12.29
C MET A 1 0.63 7.57 12.78
N GLN A 2 1.57 6.76 13.25
CA GLN A 2 2.89 7.25 13.67
C GLN A 2 3.67 7.68 12.42
N HIS A 3 3.91 8.99 12.27
CA HIS A 3 4.54 9.61 11.10
C HIS A 3 6.05 9.36 11.13
N ASN A 4 6.52 8.38 10.37
CA ASN A 4 7.93 8.26 9.96
C ASN A 4 8.06 7.82 8.50
N LEU A 5 6.99 7.91 7.72
CA LEU A 5 7.04 7.64 6.28
C LEU A 5 7.43 8.91 5.54
N PRO A 6 8.23 8.80 4.47
CA PRO A 6 8.39 9.90 3.53
C PRO A 6 7.02 10.33 2.99
N LYS A 7 6.80 11.64 2.86
CA LYS A 7 5.54 12.24 2.38
C LYS A 7 5.00 11.59 1.09
N LYS A 8 5.89 11.21 0.18
CA LYS A 8 5.54 10.52 -1.07
C LYS A 8 4.83 9.18 -0.84
N LEU A 9 5.27 8.42 0.17
CA LEU A 9 4.69 7.12 0.50
C LEU A 9 3.32 7.32 1.17
N GLU A 10 3.21 8.31 2.08
CA GLU A 10 1.94 8.67 2.72
C GLU A 10 0.88 9.05 1.67
N GLU A 11 1.21 9.97 0.76
CA GLU A 11 0.32 10.38 -0.34
C GLU A 11 -0.13 9.19 -1.20
N LYS A 12 0.78 8.23 -1.43
CA LYS A 12 0.46 7.03 -2.20
C LYS A 12 -0.48 6.09 -1.46
N ILE A 13 -0.25 5.88 -0.17
CA ILE A 13 -1.12 5.09 0.71
C ILE A 13 -2.53 5.71 0.74
N GLU A 14 -2.62 7.03 0.92
CA GLU A 14 -3.90 7.77 0.90
C GLU A 14 -4.63 7.58 -0.43
N THR A 15 -3.92 7.72 -1.55
CA THR A 15 -4.48 7.50 -2.90
C THR A 15 -5.06 6.09 -3.05
N PHE A 16 -4.39 5.06 -2.51
CA PHE A 16 -4.92 3.70 -2.54
C PHE A 16 -6.11 3.50 -1.60
N CYS A 17 -6.10 4.13 -0.44
CA CYS A 17 -7.22 4.12 0.50
C CYS A 17 -8.50 4.71 -0.12
N GLU A 18 -8.38 5.77 -0.94
CA GLU A 18 -9.50 6.36 -1.68
C GLU A 18 -10.13 5.42 -2.71
N GLN A 19 -9.38 4.44 -3.22
CA GLN A 19 -9.88 3.44 -4.17
C GLN A 19 -10.72 2.33 -3.51
N GLY A 20 -10.68 2.24 -2.17
CA GLY A 20 -11.47 1.32 -1.36
C GLY A 20 -10.79 -0.02 -1.07
N CYS A 21 -11.28 -0.69 -0.03
CA CYS A 21 -10.66 -1.87 0.58
C CYS A 21 -10.42 -3.05 -0.38
N SER A 22 -11.34 -3.29 -1.33
CA SER A 22 -11.17 -4.37 -2.31
C SER A 22 -9.96 -4.15 -3.20
N GLN A 23 -9.69 -2.90 -3.57
CA GLN A 23 -8.56 -2.55 -4.42
C GLN A 23 -7.24 -2.68 -3.64
N ILE A 24 -7.24 -2.27 -2.37
CA ILE A 24 -6.09 -2.43 -1.47
C ILE A 24 -5.69 -3.90 -1.33
N ASN A 25 -6.67 -4.80 -1.11
CA ASN A 25 -6.39 -6.23 -1.00
C ASN A 25 -5.79 -6.80 -2.30
N GLN A 26 -6.29 -6.36 -3.47
CA GLN A 26 -5.72 -6.76 -4.76
C GLN A 26 -4.27 -6.28 -4.93
N ILE A 27 -3.97 -5.05 -4.50
CA ILE A 27 -2.61 -4.50 -4.54
C ILE A 27 -1.67 -5.30 -3.65
N ILE A 28 -2.06 -5.57 -2.40
CA ILE A 28 -1.27 -6.37 -1.45
C ILE A 28 -1.00 -7.76 -2.02
N ASP A 29 -2.02 -8.43 -2.54
CA ASP A 29 -1.89 -9.77 -3.10
C ASP A 29 -1.04 -9.80 -4.37
N GLY A 30 -1.19 -8.81 -5.25
CA GLY A 30 -0.40 -8.71 -6.48
C GLY A 30 1.08 -8.49 -6.18
N VAL A 31 1.44 -7.61 -5.23
CA VAL A 31 2.84 -7.46 -4.81
C VAL A 31 3.39 -8.75 -4.22
N LYS A 32 2.64 -9.47 -3.37
CA LYS A 32 3.06 -10.77 -2.81
C LYS A 32 3.32 -11.83 -3.89
N LYS A 33 2.63 -11.75 -5.03
CA LYS A 33 2.81 -12.64 -6.19
C LYS A 33 3.95 -12.19 -7.12
N GLY A 34 4.59 -11.04 -6.85
CA GLY A 34 5.61 -10.45 -7.71
C GLY A 34 5.03 -9.81 -8.97
N GLU A 35 3.75 -9.45 -8.95
CA GLU A 35 3.11 -8.73 -10.05
C GLU A 35 3.54 -7.26 -10.06
N LYS A 36 3.54 -6.67 -11.26
CA LYS A 36 3.72 -5.22 -11.41
C LYS A 36 2.38 -4.55 -11.17
N ILE A 37 2.33 -3.68 -10.17
CA ILE A 37 1.14 -2.93 -9.82
C ILE A 37 1.21 -1.54 -10.44
N GLU A 38 0.12 -1.16 -11.11
CA GLU A 38 -0.04 0.17 -11.66
C GLU A 38 -0.02 1.24 -10.56
N GLY A 39 0.80 2.25 -10.74
CA GLY A 39 1.02 3.32 -9.78
C GLY A 39 2.08 3.03 -8.72
N LEU A 40 2.79 1.89 -8.79
CA LEU A 40 3.98 1.60 -7.97
C LEU A 40 5.29 1.69 -8.76
N GLU A 41 5.25 2.00 -10.05
CA GLU A 41 6.43 1.96 -10.95
C GLU A 41 7.51 2.98 -10.59
N GLU A 42 7.12 4.06 -9.92
CA GLU A 42 8.03 5.13 -9.48
C GLU A 42 8.68 4.86 -8.11
N PHE A 43 8.35 3.73 -7.48
CA PHE A 43 8.85 3.34 -6.17
C PHE A 43 9.84 2.19 -6.30
N ASN A 44 10.87 2.19 -5.47
CA ASN A 44 11.80 1.07 -5.38
C ASN A 44 11.25 -0.05 -4.48
N GLY A 45 11.91 -1.21 -4.47
CA GLY A 45 11.43 -2.38 -3.70
C GLY A 45 11.21 -2.10 -2.21
N SER A 46 12.11 -1.34 -1.56
CA SER A 46 11.96 -1.01 -0.14
C SER A 46 10.80 -0.04 0.10
N GLU A 47 10.58 0.91 -0.80
CA GLU A 47 9.43 1.83 -0.72
C GLU A 47 8.11 1.08 -0.94
N ILE A 48 8.07 0.15 -1.90
CA ILE A 48 6.91 -0.71 -2.15
C ILE A 48 6.62 -1.56 -0.91
N GLU A 49 7.63 -2.19 -0.31
CA GLU A 49 7.46 -2.97 0.93
C GLU A 49 6.86 -2.13 2.06
N GLN A 50 7.32 -0.89 2.24
CA GLN A 50 6.75 0.02 3.25
C GLN A 50 5.30 0.39 2.96
N ILE A 51 4.96 0.68 1.70
CA ILE A 51 3.58 0.97 1.29
C ILE A 51 2.68 -0.23 1.59
N ILE A 52 3.10 -1.45 1.24
CA ILE A 52 2.32 -2.66 1.45
C ILE A 52 2.17 -3.01 2.94
N ASP A 53 3.22 -2.81 3.75
CA ASP A 53 3.16 -3.01 5.20
C ASP A 53 2.12 -2.09 5.84
N GLU A 54 2.11 -0.80 5.48
CA GLU A 54 1.12 0.16 5.99
C GLU A 54 -0.30 -0.15 5.52
N LEU A 55 -0.49 -0.46 4.24
CA LEU A 55 -1.80 -0.86 3.73
C LEU A 55 -2.31 -2.12 4.44
N SER A 56 -1.43 -3.09 4.73
CA SER A 56 -1.80 -4.31 5.46
C SER A 56 -2.22 -4.00 6.91
N LYS A 57 -1.52 -3.08 7.58
CA LYS A 57 -1.92 -2.60 8.92
C LYS A 57 -3.29 -1.91 8.90
N ILE A 58 -3.53 -1.06 7.90
CA ILE A 58 -4.84 -0.39 7.72
C ILE A 58 -5.93 -1.44 7.53
N MET A 59 -5.72 -2.42 6.64
CA MET A 59 -6.69 -3.48 6.35
C MET A 59 -6.97 -4.39 7.55
N SER A 60 -6.00 -4.61 8.44
CA SER A 60 -6.19 -5.44 9.64
C SER A 60 -7.26 -4.92 10.61
N VAL A 61 -7.62 -3.63 10.52
CA VAL A 61 -8.70 -3.02 11.32
C VAL A 61 -10.09 -3.41 10.79
N TYR A 62 -10.19 -3.80 9.51
CA TYR A 62 -11.45 -4.10 8.83
C TYR A 62 -11.76 -5.60 8.72
N ASP A 63 -10.84 -6.46 9.16
CA ASP A 63 -11.03 -7.93 9.19
C ASP A 63 -11.78 -8.42 10.47
N GLU A 64 -12.46 -7.53 11.20
CA GLU A 64 -13.37 -7.87 12.32
C GLU A 64 -14.82 -8.14 11.87
#